data_AF-W1ERC8-F1
#
_entry.id   AF-W1ERC8-F1
#
_cell.length_a   1.000
_cell.length_b   1.000
_cell.length_c   1.000
_cell.angle_alpha   90.00
_cell.angle_beta   90.00
_cell.angle_gamma   90.00
#
_symmetry.space_group_name_H-M   'P 1'
#
loop_
_entity.id
_entity.type
_entity.pdbx_description
1 polymer ?
#
loop_
_entity_poly.entity_id
_entity_poly.type
_entity_poly.pdbx_seq_one_letter_code
_entity_poly.pdbx_strand_id
1 'polypeptide(L)'
;MADEFVAGHVIFGVGMIAACVSTVAASSGHFLLIPKNAAGSKSDGTPVQAYSSLIGNCLIAVPVLLTLLGFIWSITLLRSADITPHYVAGHVLLGLTAICACLIGLVATIVHQTRNTFSTKEHWLWCYWVIFLGSITVLQGIYVLVSSDASARLAPGIILICLGMICYSIFSKVWLLALVWRRTCSLANRIPMIPVFTCLFCLFLASFLAEMAQTDMGYFIPSRVLVGLGAVCFTLFSIVSILEAGSAKK
;
A
#
# COMPACT_ATOMS: atom_id res chain seq x y z
N MET A 1 -20.35 22.66 -1.15
CA MET A 1 -20.60 21.99 0.15
C MET A 1 -20.41 20.48 0.09
N ALA A 2 -21.20 19.70 -0.66
CA ALA A 2 -21.06 18.23 -0.70
C ALA A 2 -19.70 17.75 -1.29
N ASP A 3 -19.25 18.35 -2.39
CA ASP A 3 -17.98 17.98 -3.03
C ASP A 3 -16.77 18.37 -2.17
N GLU A 4 -16.83 19.54 -1.53
CA GLU A 4 -15.80 20.02 -0.59
C GLU A 4 -15.67 19.10 0.62
N PHE A 5 -16.80 18.58 1.12
CA PHE A 5 -16.81 17.61 2.20
C PHE A 5 -16.09 16.33 1.80
N VAL A 6 -16.42 15.74 0.66
CA VAL A 6 -15.77 14.52 0.17
C VAL A 6 -14.28 14.78 -0.09
N ALA A 7 -13.95 15.88 -0.78
CA ALA A 7 -12.57 16.25 -1.08
C ALA A 7 -11.73 16.43 0.19
N GLY A 8 -12.26 17.09 1.23
CA GLY A 8 -11.57 17.27 2.51
C GLY A 8 -11.19 15.94 3.16
N HIS A 9 -12.10 14.96 3.14
CA HIS A 9 -11.84 13.61 3.67
C HIS A 9 -10.83 12.83 2.83
N VAL A 10 -10.87 12.99 1.51
CA VAL A 10 -9.87 12.38 0.61
C VAL A 10 -8.49 12.98 0.86
N ILE A 11 -8.37 14.32 0.95
CA ILE A 11 -7.11 15.01 1.26
C ILE A 11 -6.56 14.54 2.61
N PHE A 12 -7.44 14.42 3.62
CA PHE A 12 -7.05 13.88 4.92
C PHE A 12 -6.46 12.46 4.80
N GLY A 13 -7.14 11.56 4.08
CA GLY A 13 -6.66 10.20 3.84
C GLY A 13 -5.34 10.14 3.07
N VAL A 14 -5.17 10.98 2.05
CA VAL A 14 -3.90 11.10 1.31
C VAL A 14 -2.79 11.62 2.21
N GLY A 15 -3.07 12.57 3.11
CA GLY A 15 -2.13 13.04 4.12
C GLY A 15 -1.66 11.92 5.07
N MET A 16 -2.56 11.04 5.49
CA MET A 16 -2.20 9.86 6.29
C MET A 16 -1.27 8.91 5.52
N ILE A 17 -1.56 8.65 4.25
CA ILE A 17 -0.70 7.82 3.39
C ILE A 17 0.68 8.48 3.26
N ALA A 18 0.75 9.79 3.01
CA ALA A 18 2.01 10.51 2.89
C ALA A 18 2.87 10.34 4.16
N ALA A 19 2.28 10.51 5.34
CA ALA A 19 2.98 10.27 6.61
C ALA A 19 3.46 8.82 6.76
N CYS A 20 2.65 7.82 6.38
CA CYS A 20 3.05 6.41 6.38
C CYS A 20 4.23 6.17 5.41
N VAL A 21 4.18 6.70 4.20
CA VAL A 21 5.25 6.60 3.21
C VAL A 21 6.54 7.27 3.71
N SER A 22 6.44 8.40 4.42
CA SER A 22 7.60 9.02 5.07
C SER A 22 8.27 8.08 6.08
N THR A 23 7.50 7.27 6.82
CA THR A 23 8.10 6.26 7.73
C THR A 23 8.74 5.09 6.99
N VAL A 24 8.19 4.69 5.83
CA VAL A 24 8.87 3.72 4.93
C VAL A 24 10.20 4.28 4.46
N ALA A 25 10.23 5.53 4.00
CA ALA A 25 11.47 6.20 3.57
C ALA A 25 12.49 6.29 4.72
N ALA A 26 12.06 6.74 5.90
CA ALA A 26 12.92 6.86 7.08
C ALA A 26 13.48 5.51 7.55
N SER A 27 12.65 4.45 7.61
CA SER A 27 13.08 3.09 7.97
C SER A 27 14.04 2.49 6.94
N SER A 28 13.97 2.92 5.68
CA SER A 28 14.85 2.49 4.58
C SER A 28 16.22 3.17 4.60
N GLY A 29 16.50 4.10 5.52
CA GLY A 29 17.81 4.77 5.62
C GLY A 29 19.00 3.82 5.78
N HIS A 30 18.77 2.61 6.31
CA HIS A 30 19.77 1.56 6.48
C HIS A 30 19.46 0.28 5.68
N PHE A 31 18.80 0.42 4.52
CA PHE A 31 18.31 -0.71 3.70
C PHE A 31 19.41 -1.72 3.33
N LEU A 32 20.65 -1.27 3.15
CA LEU A 32 21.81 -2.13 2.85
C LEU A 32 22.13 -3.15 3.95
N LEU A 33 21.64 -2.94 5.18
CA LEU A 33 21.78 -3.92 6.26
C LEU A 33 20.91 -5.17 6.04
N ILE A 34 19.83 -5.07 5.27
CA ILE A 34 18.91 -6.20 5.02
C ILE A 34 19.62 -7.38 4.35
N PRO A 35 20.26 -7.24 3.17
CA PRO A 35 20.96 -8.36 2.56
C PRO A 35 22.13 -8.87 3.43
N LYS A 36 22.81 -7.97 4.17
CA LYS A 36 23.89 -8.35 5.10
C LYS A 36 23.37 -9.23 6.24
N ASN A 37 22.31 -8.81 6.93
CA ASN A 37 21.71 -9.56 8.03
C ASN A 37 21.05 -10.86 7.55
N ALA A 38 20.46 -10.84 6.35
CA ALA A 38 19.89 -12.03 5.72
C ALA A 38 20.96 -13.08 5.39
N ALA A 39 22.17 -12.66 5.06
CA ALA A 39 23.29 -13.55 4.77
C ALA A 39 23.94 -14.16 6.03
N GLY A 40 23.88 -13.45 7.15
CA GLY A 40 24.45 -13.87 8.44
C GLY A 40 23.56 -14.84 9.22
N SER A 41 23.63 -14.77 10.55
CA SER A 41 22.88 -15.58 11.51
C SER A 41 22.06 -14.70 12.47
N LYS A 42 21.15 -15.29 13.25
CA LYS A 42 20.42 -14.54 14.28
C LYS A 42 21.29 -14.24 15.51
N SER A 43 22.32 -15.07 15.75
CA SER A 43 23.31 -14.85 16.82
C SER A 43 24.18 -13.63 16.61
N ASP A 44 24.23 -13.07 15.39
CA ASP A 44 25.00 -11.85 15.08
C ASP A 44 24.43 -10.60 15.78
N GLY A 45 23.21 -10.70 16.35
CA GLY A 45 22.59 -9.62 17.09
C GLY A 45 22.19 -8.43 16.22
N THR A 46 21.82 -7.32 16.87
CA THR A 46 21.45 -6.08 16.18
C THR A 46 22.69 -5.29 15.75
N PRO A 47 22.81 -4.91 14.46
CA PRO A 47 23.95 -4.11 13.99
C PRO A 47 24.03 -2.74 14.67
N VAL A 48 25.24 -2.25 14.93
CA VAL A 48 25.47 -0.93 15.56
C VAL A 48 24.98 0.24 14.70
N GLN A 49 24.93 0.06 13.38
CA GLN A 49 24.40 1.07 12.44
C GLN A 49 22.88 1.08 12.37
N ALA A 50 22.19 0.08 12.93
CA ALA A 50 20.74 0.02 12.89
C ALA A 50 20.14 1.02 13.89
N TYR A 51 18.92 1.49 13.61
CA TYR A 51 18.18 2.30 14.55
C TYR A 51 17.99 1.60 15.90
N SER A 52 17.93 2.40 16.97
CA SER A 52 17.57 1.90 18.29
C SER A 52 16.17 1.28 18.28
N SER A 53 15.89 0.41 19.26
CA SER A 53 14.56 -0.21 19.36
C SER A 53 13.44 0.80 19.51
N LEU A 54 13.72 1.92 20.19
CA LEU A 54 12.75 2.98 20.40
C LEU A 54 12.39 3.64 19.07
N ILE A 55 13.39 4.07 18.29
CA ILE A 55 13.16 4.72 16.99
C ILE A 55 12.45 3.76 16.03
N GLY A 56 12.88 2.49 15.98
CA GLY A 56 12.23 1.46 15.17
C GLY A 56 10.75 1.28 15.52
N ASN A 57 10.43 1.22 16.81
CA ASN A 57 9.04 1.10 17.27
C ASN A 57 8.22 2.37 16.99
N CYS A 58 8.81 3.56 17.13
CA CYS A 58 8.15 4.82 16.76
C CYS A 58 7.80 4.87 15.27
N LEU A 59 8.70 4.41 14.39
CA LEU A 59 8.44 4.34 12.95
C LEU A 59 7.27 3.41 12.61
N ILE A 60 7.13 2.28 13.31
CA ILE A 60 6.00 1.35 13.14
C ILE A 60 4.71 1.92 13.74
N ALA A 61 4.80 2.62 14.86
CA ALA A 61 3.64 3.16 15.58
C ALA A 61 2.87 4.20 14.76
N VAL A 62 3.56 5.02 13.95
CA VAL A 62 2.91 6.06 13.15
C VAL A 62 1.87 5.47 12.17
N PRO A 63 2.21 4.52 11.28
CA PRO A 63 1.21 3.84 10.46
C PRO A 63 0.09 3.19 11.26
N VAL A 64 0.39 2.57 12.41
CA VAL A 64 -0.63 1.95 13.28
C VAL A 64 -1.64 2.98 13.78
N LEU A 65 -1.17 4.11 14.31
CA LEU A 65 -2.03 5.18 14.83
C LEU A 65 -2.88 5.82 13.73
N LEU A 66 -2.28 6.07 12.56
CA LEU A 66 -3.00 6.63 11.42
C LEU A 66 -4.04 5.64 10.86
N THR A 67 -3.73 4.35 10.82
CA THR A 67 -4.71 3.32 10.46
C THR A 67 -5.87 3.27 11.44
N LEU A 68 -5.62 3.31 12.75
CA LEU A 68 -6.68 3.31 13.76
C LEU A 68 -7.56 4.55 13.62
N LEU A 69 -6.96 5.73 13.50
CA LEU A 69 -7.67 6.98 13.34
C LEU A 69 -8.51 6.98 12.06
N GLY A 70 -7.91 6.62 10.93
CA GLY A 70 -8.59 6.52 9.64
C GLY A 70 -9.76 5.53 9.69
N PHE A 71 -9.57 4.37 10.33
CA PHE A 71 -10.60 3.36 10.45
C PHE A 71 -11.79 3.85 11.28
N ILE A 72 -11.52 4.43 12.45
CA ILE A 72 -12.58 4.99 13.32
C ILE A 72 -13.35 6.09 12.57
N TRP A 73 -12.63 6.97 11.85
CA TRP A 73 -13.25 8.06 11.11
C TRP A 73 -14.13 7.54 9.94
N SER A 74 -13.62 6.59 9.16
CA SER A 74 -14.37 5.95 8.08
C SER A 74 -15.64 5.27 8.58
N ILE A 75 -15.56 4.50 9.67
CA ILE A 75 -16.73 3.84 10.25
C ILE A 75 -17.74 4.88 10.77
N THR A 76 -17.27 5.98 11.35
CA THR A 76 -18.14 7.07 11.82
C THR A 76 -18.93 7.69 10.66
N LEU A 77 -18.28 7.94 9.52
CA LEU A 77 -18.96 8.42 8.30
C LEU A 77 -19.97 7.40 7.77
N LEU A 78 -19.58 6.12 7.72
CA LEU A 78 -20.43 5.05 7.22
C LEU A 78 -21.64 4.75 8.11
N ARG A 79 -21.65 5.18 9.39
CA ARG A 79 -22.84 5.11 10.24
C ARG A 79 -23.96 6.06 9.79
N SER A 80 -23.61 7.13 9.06
CA SER A 80 -24.55 8.09 8.46
C SER A 80 -24.57 7.93 6.93
N ALA A 81 -24.48 6.68 6.46
CA ALA A 81 -24.41 6.31 5.04
C ALA A 81 -25.69 6.60 4.25
N ASP A 82 -26.79 6.93 4.92
CA ASP A 82 -28.01 7.48 4.32
C ASP A 82 -27.75 8.83 3.64
N ILE A 83 -26.75 9.58 4.10
CA ILE A 83 -26.29 10.83 3.50
C ILE A 83 -25.24 10.52 2.43
N THR A 84 -25.54 10.80 1.17
CA THR A 84 -24.69 10.42 0.02
C THR A 84 -23.23 10.88 0.13
N PRO A 85 -22.91 12.14 0.51
CA PRO A 85 -21.51 12.54 0.73
C PRO A 85 -20.78 11.72 1.80
N HIS A 86 -21.46 11.34 2.88
CA HIS A 86 -20.86 10.53 3.95
C HIS A 86 -20.60 9.10 3.47
N TYR A 87 -21.51 8.53 2.67
CA TYR A 87 -21.32 7.23 2.03
C TYR A 87 -20.07 7.21 1.15
N VAL A 88 -19.91 8.19 0.27
CA VAL A 88 -18.78 8.29 -0.65
C VAL A 88 -17.48 8.51 0.13
N ALA A 89 -17.44 9.51 1.01
CA ALA A 89 -16.26 9.84 1.80
C ALA A 89 -15.83 8.68 2.70
N GLY A 90 -16.79 8.01 3.35
CA GLY A 90 -16.53 6.88 4.25
C GLY A 90 -15.91 5.69 3.53
N HIS A 91 -16.43 5.32 2.36
CA HIS A 91 -15.87 4.22 1.56
C HIS A 91 -14.47 4.55 1.03
N VAL A 92 -14.28 5.74 0.45
CA VAL A 92 -12.97 6.14 -0.08
C VAL A 92 -11.93 6.22 1.03
N LEU A 93 -12.26 6.83 2.16
CA LEU A 93 -11.35 6.93 3.30
C LEU A 93 -11.02 5.57 3.89
N LEU A 94 -11.96 4.62 3.90
CA LEU A 94 -11.71 3.25 4.36
C LEU A 94 -10.69 2.54 3.47
N GLY A 95 -10.78 2.70 2.14
CA GLY A 95 -9.78 2.19 1.21
C GLY A 95 -8.40 2.85 1.41
N LEU A 96 -8.35 4.17 1.63
CA LEU A 96 -7.09 4.88 1.92
C LEU A 96 -6.48 4.40 3.25
N THR A 97 -7.31 4.13 4.25
CA THR A 97 -6.91 3.56 5.53
C THR A 97 -6.35 2.14 5.38
N ALA A 98 -6.92 1.33 4.48
CA ALA A 98 -6.40 -0.01 4.19
C ALA A 98 -4.97 0.05 3.61
N ILE A 99 -4.64 1.08 2.82
CA ILE A 99 -3.26 1.33 2.37
C ILE A 99 -2.34 1.60 3.56
N CYS A 100 -2.71 2.50 4.47
CA CYS A 100 -1.95 2.74 5.71
C CYS A 100 -1.74 1.43 6.49
N ALA A 101 -2.79 0.60 6.58
CA ALA A 101 -2.73 -0.68 7.28
C ALA A 101 -1.76 -1.67 6.61
N CYS A 102 -1.67 -1.66 5.28
CA CYS A 102 -0.69 -2.45 4.53
C CYS A 102 0.74 -1.94 4.75
N LEU A 103 0.93 -0.61 4.87
CA LEU A 103 2.23 0.02 5.12
C LEU A 103 2.79 -0.33 6.51
N ILE A 104 1.95 -0.65 7.50
CA ILE A 104 2.42 -1.20 8.80
C ILE A 104 3.34 -2.40 8.55
N GLY A 105 2.89 -3.37 7.74
CA GLY A 105 3.65 -4.58 7.48
C GLY A 105 4.95 -4.33 6.72
N LEU A 106 4.95 -3.35 5.80
CA LEU A 106 6.16 -2.94 5.10
C LEU A 106 7.19 -2.32 6.05
N VAL A 107 6.78 -1.33 6.85
CA VAL A 107 7.67 -0.65 7.80
C VAL A 107 8.18 -1.63 8.86
N ALA A 108 7.31 -2.47 9.42
CA ALA A 108 7.70 -3.47 10.42
C ALA A 108 8.73 -4.46 9.85
N THR A 109 8.50 -4.95 8.63
CA THR A 109 9.46 -5.83 7.95
C THR A 109 10.81 -5.15 7.78
N ILE A 110 10.87 -3.91 7.27
CA ILE A 110 12.12 -3.17 7.08
C ILE A 110 12.85 -2.95 8.42
N VAL A 111 12.14 -2.45 9.43
CA VAL A 111 12.71 -2.18 10.77
C VAL A 111 13.28 -3.45 11.39
N HIS A 112 12.53 -4.55 11.37
CA HIS A 112 12.99 -5.79 11.99
C HIS A 112 14.09 -6.48 11.18
N GLN A 113 14.10 -6.37 9.85
CA GLN A 113 15.18 -6.93 9.03
C GLN A 113 16.49 -6.13 9.16
N THR A 114 16.42 -4.79 9.16
CA THR A 114 17.61 -3.93 9.37
C THR A 114 18.22 -4.11 10.76
N ARG A 115 17.39 -4.40 11.77
CA ARG A 115 17.83 -4.69 13.15
C ARG A 115 18.17 -6.16 13.42
N ASN A 116 18.06 -7.04 12.43
CA ASN A 116 18.25 -8.50 12.56
C ASN A 116 17.33 -9.17 13.62
N THR A 117 16.16 -8.57 13.88
CA THR A 117 15.15 -9.11 14.82
C THR A 117 14.00 -9.82 14.12
N PHE A 118 13.93 -9.76 12.79
CA PHE A 118 12.91 -10.43 11.98
C PHE A 118 12.89 -11.94 12.24
N SER A 119 11.69 -12.48 12.45
CA SER A 119 11.49 -13.84 12.97
C SER A 119 10.76 -14.75 11.99
N THR A 120 10.87 -16.07 12.18
CA THR A 120 10.16 -17.06 11.36
C THR A 120 8.64 -16.92 11.45
N LYS A 121 8.10 -16.53 12.61
CA LYS A 121 6.66 -16.27 12.78
C LYS A 121 6.22 -15.07 11.96
N GLU A 122 7.05 -14.04 11.93
CA GLU A 122 6.79 -12.79 11.23
C GLU A 122 6.98 -12.91 9.71
N HIS A 123 7.76 -13.89 9.27
CA HIS A 123 8.17 -14.11 7.88
C HIS A 123 7.01 -14.01 6.88
N TRP A 124 5.93 -14.75 7.15
CA TRP A 124 4.72 -14.73 6.29
C TRP A 124 3.57 -13.92 6.86
N LEU A 125 3.63 -13.52 8.13
CA LEU A 125 2.56 -12.78 8.81
C LEU A 125 2.20 -11.51 8.04
N TRP A 126 3.19 -10.68 7.70
CA TRP A 126 2.94 -9.43 6.99
C TRP A 126 2.53 -9.63 5.54
N CYS A 127 2.96 -10.73 4.90
CA CYS A 127 2.49 -11.10 3.57
C CYS A 127 0.99 -11.39 3.60
N TYR A 128 0.54 -12.25 4.51
CA TYR A 128 -0.87 -12.57 4.68
C TYR A 128 -1.70 -11.37 5.08
N TRP A 129 -1.18 -10.50 5.97
CA TRP A 129 -1.82 -9.26 6.38
C TRP A 129 -2.16 -8.36 5.19
N VAL A 130 -1.19 -8.11 4.30
CA VAL A 130 -1.40 -7.23 3.14
C VAL A 130 -2.32 -7.89 2.10
N ILE A 131 -2.19 -9.20 1.85
CA ILE A 131 -3.11 -9.92 0.96
C ILE A 131 -4.55 -9.80 1.47
N PHE A 132 -4.76 -10.07 2.76
CA PHE A 132 -6.07 -10.04 3.38
C PHE A 132 -6.73 -8.67 3.26
N LEU A 133 -6.02 -7.60 3.62
CA LEU A 133 -6.53 -6.24 3.51
C LEU A 133 -6.78 -5.81 2.06
N GLY A 134 -5.87 -6.14 1.14
CA GLY A 134 -6.05 -5.86 -0.28
C GLY A 134 -7.28 -6.58 -0.84
N SER A 135 -7.46 -7.86 -0.52
CA SER A 135 -8.64 -8.65 -0.91
C SER A 135 -9.93 -8.07 -0.34
N ILE A 136 -9.97 -7.71 0.94
CA ILE A 136 -11.15 -7.07 1.56
C ILE A 136 -11.50 -5.77 0.84
N THR A 137 -10.51 -4.94 0.53
CA THR A 137 -10.74 -3.64 -0.12
C THR A 137 -11.32 -3.81 -1.52
N VAL A 138 -10.81 -4.77 -2.30
CA VAL A 138 -11.36 -5.12 -3.62
C VAL A 138 -12.79 -5.66 -3.50
N LEU A 139 -13.03 -6.61 -2.59
CA LEU A 139 -14.35 -7.20 -2.37
C LEU A 139 -15.36 -6.14 -1.93
N GLN A 140 -14.94 -5.18 -1.10
CA GLN A 140 -15.79 -4.07 -0.69
C GLN A 140 -16.12 -3.16 -1.88
N GLY A 141 -15.16 -2.86 -2.76
CA GLY A 141 -15.42 -2.11 -3.97
C GLY A 141 -16.43 -2.81 -4.89
N ILE A 142 -16.28 -4.12 -5.09
CA ILE A 142 -17.24 -4.94 -5.84
C ILE A 142 -18.62 -4.90 -5.18
N TYR A 143 -18.68 -5.06 -3.86
CA TYR A 143 -19.95 -4.99 -3.12
C TYR A 143 -20.63 -3.64 -3.29
N VAL A 144 -19.89 -2.53 -3.21
CA VAL A 144 -20.43 -1.17 -3.41
C VAL A 144 -21.04 -1.03 -4.80
N LEU A 145 -20.40 -1.60 -5.84
CA LEU A 145 -20.90 -1.55 -7.23
C LEU A 145 -22.13 -2.43 -7.47
N VAL A 146 -22.19 -3.63 -6.88
CA VAL A 146 -23.27 -4.61 -7.16
C VAL A 146 -24.49 -4.38 -6.26
N SER A 147 -24.33 -3.70 -5.12
CA SER A 147 -25.40 -3.53 -4.12
C SER A 147 -26.58 -2.64 -4.55
N SER A 148 -26.43 -1.80 -5.58
CA SER A 148 -27.51 -0.94 -6.13
C SER A 148 -27.04 -0.24 -7.39
N ASP A 149 -27.97 0.03 -8.31
CA ASP A 149 -27.75 0.81 -9.53
C ASP A 149 -27.66 2.34 -9.30
N ALA A 150 -27.58 2.78 -8.04
CA ALA A 150 -27.45 4.19 -7.71
C ALA A 150 -26.11 4.76 -8.22
N SER A 151 -26.18 5.76 -9.11
CA SER A 151 -25.01 6.40 -9.75
C SER A 151 -23.97 6.92 -8.75
N ALA A 152 -24.38 7.36 -7.56
CA ALA A 152 -23.49 7.82 -6.50
C ALA A 152 -22.55 6.73 -5.93
N ARG A 153 -22.82 5.44 -6.18
CA ARG A 153 -21.98 4.32 -5.74
C ARG A 153 -20.90 3.94 -6.74
N LEU A 154 -21.02 4.38 -7.99
CA LEU A 154 -20.10 4.05 -9.08
C LEU A 154 -18.68 4.52 -8.75
N ALA A 155 -18.51 5.81 -8.46
CA ALA A 155 -17.21 6.39 -8.14
C ALA A 155 -16.51 5.74 -6.92
N PRO A 156 -17.13 5.66 -5.71
CA PRO A 156 -16.46 5.02 -4.57
C PRO A 156 -16.20 3.53 -4.77
N GLY A 157 -17.07 2.80 -5.49
CA GLY A 157 -16.88 1.39 -5.78
C GLY A 157 -15.66 1.12 -6.67
N ILE A 158 -15.51 1.88 -7.77
CA ILE A 158 -14.33 1.75 -8.65
C ILE A 158 -13.08 2.21 -7.92
N ILE A 159 -13.14 3.33 -7.18
CA ILE A 159 -12.00 3.83 -6.40
C ILE A 159 -11.52 2.75 -5.40
N LEU A 160 -12.43 2.08 -4.69
CA LEU A 160 -12.06 1.01 -3.76
C LEU A 160 -11.33 -0.16 -4.44
N ILE A 161 -11.80 -0.60 -5.59
CA ILE A 161 -11.11 -1.64 -6.37
C ILE A 161 -9.69 -1.17 -6.72
N CYS A 162 -9.54 0.08 -7.17
CA CYS A 162 -8.24 0.66 -7.50
C CYS A 162 -7.32 0.72 -6.27
N LEU A 163 -7.84 1.16 -5.11
CA LEU A 163 -7.10 1.22 -3.84
C LEU A 163 -6.67 -0.19 -3.38
N GLY A 164 -7.48 -1.20 -3.61
CA GLY A 164 -7.12 -2.61 -3.39
C GLY A 164 -5.94 -3.07 -4.26
N MET A 165 -5.87 -2.63 -5.53
CA MET A 165 -4.72 -2.89 -6.39
C MET A 165 -3.43 -2.23 -5.88
N ILE A 166 -3.53 -1.05 -5.23
CA ILE A 166 -2.39 -0.42 -4.55
C ILE A 166 -1.87 -1.31 -3.43
N CYS A 167 -2.77 -1.92 -2.65
CA CYS A 167 -2.40 -2.84 -1.58
C CYS A 167 -1.60 -4.03 -2.14
N TYR A 168 -1.96 -4.57 -3.31
CA TYR A 168 -1.17 -5.63 -3.96
C TYR A 168 0.20 -5.16 -4.46
N SER A 169 0.36 -3.88 -4.82
CA SER A 169 1.68 -3.30 -5.12
C SER A 169 2.57 -3.20 -3.88
N ILE A 170 1.99 -2.99 -2.70
CA ILE A 170 2.70 -3.05 -1.42
C ILE A 170 3.05 -4.50 -1.10
N PHE A 171 2.12 -5.43 -1.29
CA PHE A 171 2.34 -6.87 -1.07
C PHE A 171 3.58 -7.37 -1.80
N SER A 172 3.75 -6.98 -3.07
CA SER A 172 4.93 -7.34 -3.86
C SER A 172 6.26 -7.02 -3.15
N LYS A 173 6.34 -5.88 -2.46
CA LYS A 173 7.56 -5.47 -1.73
C LYS A 173 7.74 -6.23 -0.43
N VAL A 174 6.65 -6.39 0.34
CA VAL A 174 6.67 -7.17 1.58
C VAL A 174 7.08 -8.61 1.29
N TRP A 175 6.53 -9.20 0.23
CA TRP A 175 6.88 -10.53 -0.27
C TRP A 175 8.35 -10.63 -0.69
N LEU A 176 8.88 -9.66 -1.45
CA LEU A 176 10.30 -9.63 -1.83
C LEU A 176 11.21 -9.57 -0.60
N LEU A 177 10.90 -8.71 0.38
CA LEU A 177 11.66 -8.63 1.63
C LEU A 177 11.60 -9.94 2.42
N ALA A 178 10.43 -10.59 2.45
CA ALA A 178 10.29 -11.91 3.07
C ALA A 178 11.19 -12.95 2.37
N LEU A 179 11.26 -12.97 1.03
CA LEU A 179 12.11 -13.91 0.29
C LEU A 179 13.61 -13.65 0.46
N VAL A 180 14.02 -12.38 0.53
CA VAL A 180 15.42 -11.99 0.78
C VAL A 180 15.90 -12.50 2.13
N TRP A 181 15.03 -12.51 3.14
CA TRP A 181 15.39 -12.98 4.47
C TRP A 181 15.83 -14.45 4.45
N ARG A 182 17.03 -14.71 4.99
CA ARG A 182 17.71 -16.02 4.96
C ARG A 182 17.85 -16.63 3.56
N ARG A 183 17.82 -15.79 2.51
CA ARG A 183 18.09 -16.15 1.12
C ARG A 183 17.34 -17.41 0.67
N THR A 184 16.03 -17.48 0.97
CA THR A 184 15.17 -18.58 0.50
C THR A 184 15.16 -18.68 -1.03
N CYS A 185 15.44 -17.58 -1.74
CA CYS A 185 15.68 -17.51 -3.18
C CYS A 185 16.75 -16.45 -3.52
N SER A 186 17.48 -16.64 -4.63
CA SER A 186 18.34 -15.62 -5.23
C SER A 186 17.50 -14.48 -5.79
N LEU A 187 17.81 -13.22 -5.43
CA LEU A 187 17.12 -12.03 -5.93
C LEU A 187 17.19 -11.92 -7.45
N ALA A 188 18.29 -12.39 -8.05
CA ALA A 188 18.61 -12.32 -9.47
C ALA A 188 17.62 -13.07 -10.40
N ASN A 189 16.79 -13.97 -9.85
CA ASN A 189 15.90 -14.79 -10.67
C ASN A 189 14.49 -14.18 -10.85
N ARG A 190 14.23 -12.98 -10.33
CA ARG A 190 12.91 -12.34 -10.37
C ARG A 190 13.03 -10.84 -10.67
N ILE A 191 13.10 -10.52 -11.97
CA ILE A 191 12.64 -9.23 -12.48
C ILE A 191 11.28 -8.96 -11.81
N PRO A 192 11.04 -7.77 -11.24
CA PRO A 192 9.80 -7.43 -10.56
C PRO A 192 8.68 -7.26 -11.60
N MET A 193 8.25 -8.38 -12.19
CA MET A 193 7.16 -8.47 -13.14
C MET A 193 5.84 -8.06 -12.50
N ILE A 194 5.69 -8.25 -11.17
CA ILE A 194 4.46 -7.90 -10.45
C ILE A 194 4.16 -6.39 -10.57
N PRO A 195 5.06 -5.45 -10.20
CA PRO A 195 4.87 -4.02 -10.47
C PRO A 195 4.57 -3.67 -11.92
N VAL A 196 5.21 -4.36 -12.89
CA VAL A 196 4.98 -4.13 -14.32
C VAL A 196 3.56 -4.54 -14.72
N PHE A 197 3.12 -5.75 -14.33
CA PHE A 197 1.76 -6.23 -14.60
C PHE A 197 0.71 -5.33 -13.94
N THR A 198 0.91 -4.95 -12.67
CA THR A 198 -0.01 -4.04 -11.99
C THR A 198 -0.03 -2.66 -12.66
N CYS A 199 1.12 -2.11 -13.06
CA CYS A 199 1.22 -0.85 -13.79
C CYS A 199 0.43 -0.89 -15.10
N LEU A 200 0.71 -1.88 -15.96
CA LEU A 200 0.05 -2.03 -17.26
C LEU A 200 -1.46 -2.23 -17.11
N PHE A 201 -1.87 -3.06 -16.15
CA PHE A 201 -3.29 -3.25 -15.85
C PHE A 201 -3.97 -1.94 -15.43
N CYS A 202 -3.32 -1.15 -14.57
CA CYS A 202 -3.86 0.15 -14.14
C CYS A 202 -3.96 1.13 -15.31
N LEU A 203 -2.93 1.23 -16.16
CA LEU A 203 -2.94 2.14 -17.30
C LEU A 203 -3.97 1.74 -18.38
N PHE A 204 -4.13 0.44 -18.65
CA PHE A 204 -5.13 -0.06 -19.60
C PHE A 204 -6.56 0.13 -19.09
N LEU A 205 -6.80 -0.15 -17.79
CA LEU A 205 -8.11 0.12 -17.19
C LEU A 205 -8.38 1.63 -17.12
N ALA A 206 -7.36 2.45 -16.85
CA ALA A 206 -7.48 3.91 -16.88
C ALA A 206 -7.92 4.43 -18.25
N SER A 207 -7.35 3.92 -19.34
CA SER A 207 -7.75 4.33 -20.69
C SER A 207 -9.20 3.96 -21.00
N PHE A 208 -9.62 2.74 -20.61
CA PHE A 208 -11.02 2.33 -20.78
C PHE A 208 -11.98 3.22 -19.98
N LEU A 209 -11.67 3.49 -18.71
CA LEU A 209 -12.49 4.40 -17.90
C LEU A 209 -12.47 5.85 -18.41
N ALA A 210 -11.38 6.29 -19.04
CA ALA A 210 -11.31 7.62 -19.65
C ALA A 210 -12.22 7.74 -20.88
N GLU A 211 -12.38 6.67 -21.66
CA GLU A 211 -13.39 6.63 -22.73
C GLU A 211 -14.81 6.62 -22.15
N MET A 212 -15.07 5.80 -21.12
CA MET A 212 -16.37 5.81 -20.42
C MET A 212 -16.68 7.16 -19.77
N ALA A 213 -15.67 7.92 -19.36
CA ALA A 213 -15.84 9.27 -18.83
C ALA A 213 -16.39 10.28 -19.85
N GLN A 214 -16.32 9.98 -21.15
CA GLN A 214 -16.94 10.81 -22.18
C GLN A 214 -18.46 10.64 -22.21
N THR A 215 -18.99 9.50 -21.74
CA THR A 215 -20.43 9.21 -21.70
C THR A 215 -21.02 9.43 -20.30
N ASP A 216 -20.28 9.12 -19.24
CA ASP A 216 -20.69 9.34 -17.85
C ASP A 216 -19.53 9.90 -17.01
N MET A 217 -19.72 11.13 -16.51
CA MET A 217 -18.73 11.85 -15.71
C MET A 217 -18.35 11.12 -14.41
N GLY A 218 -19.15 10.15 -13.95
CA GLY A 218 -18.82 9.29 -12.81
C GLY A 218 -17.51 8.50 -12.97
N TYR A 219 -17.07 8.24 -14.21
CA TYR A 219 -15.81 7.54 -14.50
C TYR A 219 -14.59 8.47 -14.59
N PHE A 220 -14.80 9.79 -14.59
CA PHE A 220 -13.72 10.77 -14.74
C PHE A 220 -12.69 10.67 -13.61
N ILE A 221 -13.13 10.67 -12.36
CA ILE A 221 -12.24 10.60 -11.19
C ILE A 221 -11.50 9.26 -11.14
N PRO A 222 -12.18 8.09 -11.22
CA PRO A 222 -11.49 6.80 -11.23
C PRO A 222 -10.41 6.65 -12.31
N SER A 223 -10.65 7.17 -13.53
CA SER A 223 -9.67 7.09 -14.62
C SER A 223 -8.34 7.77 -14.23
N ARG A 224 -8.40 8.98 -13.65
CA ARG A 224 -7.21 9.76 -13.24
C ARG A 224 -6.49 9.12 -12.06
N VAL A 225 -7.24 8.55 -11.12
CA VAL A 225 -6.66 7.81 -9.99
C VAL A 225 -5.86 6.60 -10.50
N LEU A 226 -6.37 5.86 -11.49
CA LEU A 226 -5.65 4.73 -12.09
C LEU A 226 -4.42 5.15 -12.89
N VAL A 227 -4.46 6.29 -13.61
CA VAL A 227 -3.25 6.84 -14.25
C VAL A 227 -2.19 7.15 -13.20
N GLY A 228 -2.56 7.81 -12.10
CA GLY A 228 -1.65 8.10 -10.99
C GLY A 228 -1.07 6.83 -10.36
N LEU A 229 -1.89 5.81 -10.15
CA LEU A 229 -1.44 4.51 -9.66
C LEU A 229 -0.49 3.80 -10.63
N GLY A 230 -0.76 3.85 -11.93
CA GLY A 230 0.14 3.35 -12.96
C GLY A 230 1.52 4.02 -12.88
N ALA A 231 1.55 5.35 -12.78
CA ALA A 231 2.80 6.10 -12.61
C ALA A 231 3.56 5.70 -11.33
N VAL A 232 2.87 5.55 -10.20
CA VAL A 232 3.47 5.05 -8.96
C VAL A 232 4.05 3.64 -9.15
N CYS A 233 3.33 2.71 -9.77
CA CYS A 233 3.83 1.35 -10.01
C CYS A 233 5.07 1.35 -10.92
N PHE A 234 5.11 2.22 -11.93
CA PHE A 234 6.24 2.39 -12.83
C PHE A 234 7.50 2.90 -12.10
N THR A 235 7.37 3.95 -11.29
CA THR A 235 8.52 4.49 -10.52
C THR A 235 9.11 3.44 -9.56
N LEU A 236 8.27 2.59 -8.98
CA LEU A 236 8.69 1.52 -8.08
C LEU A 236 9.44 0.39 -8.81
N PHE A 237 9.10 0.09 -10.06
CA PHE A 237 9.88 -0.81 -10.91
C PHE A 237 11.30 -0.28 -11.13
N SER A 238 11.45 1.01 -11.41
CA SER A 238 12.74 1.65 -11.64
C SER A 238 13.68 1.53 -10.43
N ILE A 239 13.15 1.63 -9.19
CA ILE A 239 13.97 1.49 -7.96
C ILE A 239 14.53 0.07 -7.84
N VAL A 240 13.72 -0.96 -8.06
CA VAL A 240 14.19 -2.36 -7.96
C VAL A 240 15.22 -2.68 -9.05
N SER A 241 15.04 -2.13 -10.25
CA SER A 241 16.01 -2.28 -11.35
C SER A 241 17.39 -1.68 -11.02
N ILE A 242 17.42 -0.51 -10.37
CA ILE A 242 18.67 0.11 -9.87
C ILE A 242 19.31 -0.76 -8.77
N LEU A 243 18.51 -1.34 -7.87
CA LEU A 243 19.01 -2.21 -6.80
C LEU A 243 19.63 -3.50 -7.33
N GLU A 244 19.07 -4.10 -8.38
CA GLU A 244 19.69 -5.24 -9.06
C GLU A 244 21.01 -4.86 -9.73
N ALA A 245 21.05 -3.73 -10.44
CA ALA A 245 22.27 -3.24 -11.09
C ALA A 245 23.41 -2.97 -10.07
N GLY A 246 23.06 -2.53 -8.85
CA GLY A 246 24.02 -2.34 -7.76
C GLY A 246 24.40 -3.60 -6.98
N SER A 247 23.54 -4.63 -6.99
CA SER A 247 23.78 -5.93 -6.33
C SER A 247 24.45 -6.97 -7.25
N ALA A 248 24.53 -6.71 -8.56
CA ALA A 248 25.33 -7.47 -9.49
C ALA A 248 26.80 -7.36 -9.05
N LYS A 249 27.33 -8.45 -8.51
CA LYS A 249 28.72 -8.56 -8.05
C LYS A 249 29.68 -8.04 -9.13
N LYS A 250 30.57 -7.12 -8.76
CA LYS A 250 31.94 -7.14 -9.26
C LYS A 250 32.70 -8.28 -8.58
#